data_AF-A0A524PQ15-F1
#
_entry.id   AF-A0A524PQ15-F1
#
_cell.length_a   1.000
_cell.length_b   1.000
_cell.length_c   1.000
_cell.angle_alpha   90.00
_cell.angle_beta   90.00
_cell.angle_gamma   90.00
#
_symmetry.space_group_name_H-M   'P 1'
#
loop_
_entity.id
_entity.type
_entity.pdbx_description
1 polymer ?
#
loop_
_entity_poly.entity_id
_entity_poly.type
_entity_poly.pdbx_seq_one_letter_code
_entity_poly.pdbx_strand_id
1 'polypeptide(L)'
;MSDPSSSTYRSLMIAAGVLALSGWLGLVLLLTTALPTVGPRWLFFFLLSLTSTGTSLPFLRLLDRRFSSERDAAPPNALLRQALFVGLYADLCMWLQINRSLSLPLAILIALGLFAIQRLLRLVDRSQWRPWR
;
A
#
# COMPACT_ATOMS: atom_id res chain seq x y z
N MET A 1 -28.38 7.82 -12.36
CA MET A 1 -27.21 7.60 -13.23
C MET A 1 -25.99 7.48 -12.32
N SER A 2 -25.57 6.27 -11.94
CA SER A 2 -24.40 6.10 -11.07
C SER A 2 -23.14 6.06 -11.93
N ASP A 3 -22.27 7.07 -11.81
CA ASP A 3 -21.03 7.14 -12.57
C ASP A 3 -20.17 5.87 -12.35
N PRO A 4 -19.62 5.25 -13.41
CA PRO A 4 -18.86 4.00 -13.31
C PRO A 4 -17.59 4.10 -12.45
N SER A 5 -17.07 5.31 -12.23
CA SER A 5 -15.94 5.56 -11.32
C SER A 5 -16.33 5.39 -9.84
N SER A 6 -17.55 5.75 -9.47
CA SER A 6 -18.05 5.70 -8.08
C SER A 6 -18.24 4.28 -7.56
N SER A 7 -18.70 3.36 -8.42
CA SER A 7 -18.89 1.94 -8.08
C SER A 7 -17.55 1.23 -7.92
N THR A 8 -16.60 1.49 -8.82
CA THR A 8 -15.23 0.97 -8.77
C THR A 8 -14.54 1.37 -7.46
N TYR A 9 -14.71 2.62 -7.05
CA TYR A 9 -14.17 3.12 -5.80
C TYR A 9 -14.73 2.40 -4.57
N ARG A 10 -16.06 2.17 -4.57
CA ARG A 10 -16.73 1.47 -3.47
C ARG A 10 -16.25 0.02 -3.35
N SER A 11 -16.12 -0.67 -4.48
CA SER A 11 -15.57 -2.02 -4.53
C SER A 11 -14.13 -2.08 -4.03
N LEU A 12 -13.29 -1.11 -4.41
CA LEU A 12 -11.90 -1.00 -3.93
C LEU A 12 -11.84 -0.81 -2.41
N MET A 13 -12.71 0.02 -1.83
CA MET A 13 -12.76 0.23 -0.37
C MET A 13 -13.25 -1.00 0.39
N ILE A 14 -14.22 -1.73 -0.16
CA ILE A 14 -14.67 -2.99 0.44
C ILE A 14 -13.54 -4.02 0.40
N ALA A 15 -12.86 -4.15 -0.74
CA ALA A 15 -11.68 -5.01 -0.87
C ALA A 15 -10.59 -4.61 0.14
N ALA A 16 -10.27 -3.32 0.24
CA ALA A 16 -9.30 -2.80 1.21
C ALA A 16 -9.66 -3.18 2.65
N GLY A 17 -10.93 -3.03 3.04
CA GLY A 17 -11.42 -3.43 4.35
C GLY A 17 -11.27 -4.92 4.62
N VAL A 18 -11.62 -5.77 3.65
CA VAL A 18 -11.46 -7.23 3.75
C VAL A 18 -9.99 -7.63 3.84
N LEU A 19 -9.12 -6.99 3.06
CA LEU A 19 -7.67 -7.21 3.11
C LEU A 19 -7.07 -6.77 4.45
N ALA A 20 -7.48 -5.61 4.98
CA ALA A 20 -7.01 -5.12 6.26
C ALA A 20 -7.46 -6.04 7.41
N LEU A 21 -8.75 -6.42 7.44
CA LEU A 21 -9.29 -7.30 8.47
C LEU A 21 -8.65 -8.69 8.43
N SER A 22 -8.57 -9.30 7.25
CA SER A 22 -7.95 -10.63 7.11
C SER A 22 -6.45 -10.61 7.40
N GLY A 23 -5.75 -9.54 6.99
CA GLY A 23 -4.34 -9.32 7.29
C GLY A 23 -4.08 -9.18 8.79
N TRP A 24 -4.78 -8.26 9.47
CA TRP A 24 -4.65 -8.06 10.92
C TRP A 24 -4.97 -9.33 11.71
N LEU A 25 -6.08 -10.00 11.36
CA LEU A 25 -6.52 -11.22 12.04
C LEU A 25 -5.50 -12.35 11.87
N GLY A 26 -5.00 -12.56 10.65
CA GLY A 26 -3.97 -13.56 10.39
C GLY A 26 -2.64 -13.23 11.07
N LEU A 27 -2.25 -11.95 11.14
CA LEU A 27 -1.02 -11.51 11.80
C LEU A 27 -1.08 -11.70 13.32
N VAL A 28 -2.19 -11.34 13.96
CA VAL A 28 -2.40 -11.55 15.40
C VAL A 28 -2.40 -13.04 15.75
N LEU A 29 -3.09 -13.87 14.97
CA LEU A 29 -3.08 -15.32 15.15
C LEU A 29 -1.65 -15.86 15.01
N LEU A 30 -0.95 -15.47 13.95
CA LEU A 30 0.41 -15.94 13.72
C LEU A 30 1.37 -15.56 14.85
N LEU A 31 1.31 -14.33 15.35
CA LEU A 31 2.17 -13.88 16.45
C LEU A 31 1.86 -14.57 17.79
N THR A 32 0.65 -15.05 17.99
CA THR A 32 0.22 -15.66 19.27
C THR A 32 0.29 -17.19 19.26
N THR A 33 0.16 -17.84 18.10
CA THR A 33 0.08 -19.30 18.01
C THR A 33 1.29 -19.96 17.34
N ALA A 34 2.08 -19.21 16.56
CA ALA A 34 3.18 -19.80 15.79
C ALA A 34 4.54 -19.58 16.46
N LEU A 35 5.35 -20.64 16.51
CA LEU A 35 6.75 -20.55 16.85
C LEU A 35 7.54 -19.90 15.69
N PRO A 36 8.67 -19.22 15.96
CA PRO A 36 9.48 -18.51 14.95
C PRO A 36 10.30 -19.49 14.07
N THR A 37 9.62 -20.43 13.42
CA THR A 37 10.20 -21.35 12.45
C THR A 37 10.22 -20.73 11.05
N VAL A 38 10.90 -21.38 10.09
CA VAL A 38 11.12 -20.81 8.73
C VAL A 38 9.79 -20.58 7.98
N GLY A 39 8.81 -21.47 8.11
CA GLY A 39 7.51 -21.36 7.43
C GLY A 39 6.67 -20.16 7.88
N PRO A 40 6.34 -20.03 9.18
CA PRO A 40 5.59 -18.90 9.72
C PRO A 40 6.22 -17.53 9.45
N ARG A 41 7.55 -17.44 9.31
CA ARG A 41 8.22 -16.19 8.93
C ARG A 41 7.81 -15.69 7.55
N TRP A 42 7.63 -16.58 6.56
CA TRP A 42 7.14 -16.18 5.24
C TRP A 42 5.68 -15.74 5.29
N LEU A 43 4.85 -16.47 6.06
CA LEU A 43 3.45 -16.10 6.26
C LEU A 43 3.34 -14.72 6.94
N PHE A 44 4.24 -14.42 7.87
CA PHE A 44 4.33 -13.11 8.51
C PHE A 44 4.56 -11.98 7.50
N PHE A 45 5.55 -12.09 6.60
CA PHE A 45 5.78 -11.07 5.57
C PHE A 45 4.57 -10.92 4.65
N PHE A 46 3.95 -12.02 4.24
CA PHE A 46 2.73 -11.97 3.44
C PHE A 46 1.60 -11.22 4.16
N LEU A 47 1.32 -11.57 5.42
CA LEU A 47 0.30 -10.93 6.25
C LEU A 47 0.62 -9.46 6.54
N LEU A 48 1.90 -9.12 6.75
CA LEU A 48 2.35 -7.75 6.95
C LEU A 48 2.09 -6.89 5.70
N SER A 49 2.37 -7.42 4.52
CA SER A 49 2.09 -6.78 3.24
C SER A 49 0.60 -6.53 3.02
N LEU A 50 -0.24 -7.53 3.30
CA LEU A 50 -1.71 -7.40 3.23
C LEU A 50 -2.23 -6.34 4.20
N THR A 51 -1.77 -6.39 5.45
CA THR A 51 -2.20 -5.49 6.51
C THR A 51 -1.82 -4.05 6.19
N SER A 52 -0.58 -3.83 5.75
CA SER A 52 -0.05 -2.52 5.39
C SER A 52 -0.74 -1.95 4.15
N THR A 53 -0.99 -2.78 3.13
CA THR A 53 -1.72 -2.35 1.92
C THR A 53 -3.19 -2.07 2.22
N GLY A 54 -3.86 -2.96 2.96
CA GLY A 54 -5.26 -2.80 3.35
C GLY A 54 -5.51 -1.57 4.22
N THR A 55 -4.60 -1.28 5.17
CA THR A 55 -4.71 -0.13 6.08
C THR A 55 -4.29 1.19 5.41
N SER A 56 -3.37 1.14 4.45
CA SER A 56 -2.94 2.35 3.72
C SER A 56 -3.98 2.84 2.71
N LEU A 57 -4.77 1.96 2.09
CA LEU A 57 -5.84 2.36 1.15
C LEU A 57 -6.85 3.40 1.71
N PRO A 58 -7.47 3.21 2.89
CA PRO A 58 -8.36 4.21 3.47
C PRO A 58 -7.60 5.47 3.89
N PHE A 59 -6.35 5.35 4.35
CA PHE A 59 -5.52 6.50 4.71
C PHE A 59 -5.20 7.38 3.50
N LEU A 60 -4.83 6.75 2.38
CA LEU A 60 -4.54 7.42 1.12
C LEU A 60 -5.78 8.09 0.53
N ARG A 61 -6.96 7.49 0.68
CA ARG A 61 -8.23 8.14 0.35
C ARG A 61 -8.45 9.41 1.15
N LEU A 62 -8.24 9.35 2.46
CA LEU A 62 -8.43 10.52 3.33
C LEU A 62 -7.47 11.64 2.95
N LEU A 63 -6.23 11.28 2.62
CA LEU A 63 -5.21 12.21 2.17
C LEU A 63 -5.57 12.82 0.81
N ASP A 64 -6.00 12.02 -0.15
CA ASP A 64 -6.44 12.50 -1.47
C ASP A 64 -7.65 13.43 -1.33
N ARG A 65 -8.62 13.10 -0.47
CA ARG A 65 -9.77 13.98 -0.18
C ARG A 65 -9.36 15.28 0.54
N ARG A 66 -8.26 15.26 1.31
CA ARG A 66 -7.74 16.43 2.04
C ARG A 66 -6.95 17.38 1.14
N PHE A 67 -6.22 16.86 0.15
CA PHE A 67 -5.28 17.63 -0.66
C PHE A 67 -5.72 17.84 -2.12
N SER A 68 -6.70 17.09 -2.62
CA SER A 68 -7.18 17.19 -4.00
C SER A 68 -8.50 17.96 -4.07
N SER A 69 -8.51 19.05 -4.84
CA SER A 69 -9.73 19.73 -5.28
C SER A 69 -10.47 18.84 -6.28
N GLU A 70 -11.81 18.89 -6.34
CA GLU A 70 -12.72 17.96 -7.06
C GLU A 70 -12.34 17.61 -8.52
N ARG A 71 -11.45 18.39 -9.16
CA ARG A 71 -10.98 18.17 -10.54
C ARG A 71 -9.83 17.16 -10.72
N ASP A 72 -9.13 16.77 -9.65
CA ASP A 72 -7.88 15.99 -9.73
C ASP A 72 -7.91 14.69 -8.91
N ALA A 73 -9.11 14.11 -8.74
CA ALA A 73 -9.27 12.85 -8.01
C ALA A 73 -8.40 11.75 -8.64
N ALA A 74 -7.50 11.16 -7.84
CA ALA A 74 -6.56 10.18 -8.36
C ALA A 74 -7.31 8.93 -8.87
N PRO A 75 -6.92 8.35 -10.02
CA PRO A 75 -7.57 7.16 -10.52
C PRO A 75 -7.40 6.00 -9.51
N PRO A 76 -8.40 5.10 -9.38
CA PRO A 76 -8.36 3.99 -8.45
C PRO A 76 -7.07 3.15 -8.52
N ASN A 77 -6.52 2.98 -9.73
CA ASN A 77 -5.28 2.23 -9.96
C ASN A 77 -4.05 2.91 -9.34
N ALA A 78 -3.99 4.25 -9.35
CA ALA A 78 -2.87 4.98 -8.75
C ALA A 78 -2.90 4.88 -7.22
N LEU A 79 -4.09 4.88 -6.62
CA LEU A 79 -4.28 4.66 -5.17
C LEU A 79 -3.85 3.25 -4.77
N LEU A 80 -4.25 2.23 -5.55
CA LEU A 80 -3.84 0.84 -5.32
C LEU A 80 -2.32 0.69 -5.42
N ARG A 81 -1.69 1.25 -6.46
CA ARG A 81 -0.23 1.23 -6.62
C ARG A 81 0.45 1.88 -5.43
N GLN A 82 -0.03 3.04 -4.98
CA GLN A 82 0.55 3.72 -3.82
C GLN A 82 0.42 2.90 -2.52
N ALA A 83 -0.70 2.22 -2.31
CA ALA A 83 -0.88 1.32 -1.17
C ALA A 83 0.08 0.11 -1.22
N LEU A 84 0.29 -0.47 -2.42
CA LEU A 84 1.25 -1.55 -2.61
C LEU A 84 2.68 -1.12 -2.31
N PHE A 85 3.07 0.10 -2.70
CA PHE A 85 4.39 0.65 -2.33
C PHE A 85 4.55 0.85 -0.82
N VAL A 86 3.48 1.20 -0.10
CA VAL A 86 3.50 1.27 1.36
C VAL A 86 3.68 -0.12 1.98
N GLY A 87 2.98 -1.14 1.45
CA GLY A 87 3.17 -2.53 1.86
C GLY A 87 4.61 -3.00 1.64
N LEU A 88 5.14 -2.79 0.43
CA LEU A 88 6.52 -3.15 0.08
C LEU A 88 7.55 -2.44 0.97
N TYR A 89 7.32 -1.16 1.31
CA TYR A 89 8.18 -0.42 2.22
C TYR A 89 8.18 -1.02 3.63
N ALA A 90 7.00 -1.38 4.15
CA ALA A 90 6.88 -2.02 5.46
C ALA A 90 7.58 -3.38 5.50
N ASP A 91 7.39 -4.20 4.47
CA ASP A 91 8.06 -5.50 4.33
C ASP A 91 9.58 -5.34 4.28
N LEU A 92 10.08 -4.39 3.49
CA LEU A 92 11.51 -4.12 3.37
C LEU A 92 12.10 -3.60 4.69
N CYS A 93 11.40 -2.72 5.40
CA CYS A 93 11.82 -2.27 6.72
C CYS A 93 11.86 -3.43 7.72
N MET A 94 10.82 -4.26 7.76
CA MET A 94 10.75 -5.39 8.67
C MET A 94 11.83 -6.44 8.36
N TRP A 95 12.12 -6.64 7.06
CA TRP A 95 13.24 -7.47 6.62
C TRP A 95 14.58 -6.91 7.10
N LEU A 96 14.82 -5.61 6.98
CA LEU A 96 16.06 -5.01 7.47
C LEU A 96 16.17 -5.04 9.00
N GLN A 97 15.04 -4.94 9.70
CA GLN A 97 15.01 -5.11 11.16
C GLN A 97 15.42 -6.51 11.59
N ILE A 98 14.94 -7.56 10.90
CA ILE A 98 15.31 -8.94 11.26
C ILE A 98 16.80 -9.22 11.04
N ASN A 99 17.42 -8.52 10.07
CA ASN A 99 18.85 -8.57 9.80
C ASN A 99 19.66 -7.62 10.69
N ARG A 100 19.02 -6.87 11.60
CA ARG A 100 19.62 -5.82 12.45
C ARG A 100 20.43 -4.77 11.69
N SER A 101 20.14 -4.57 10.41
CA SER A 101 20.78 -3.56 9.55
C SER A 101 19.95 -2.29 9.41
N LEU A 102 18.72 -2.28 9.96
CA LEU A 102 17.86 -1.11 9.94
C LEU A 102 18.43 -0.01 10.85
N SER A 103 18.90 1.06 10.22
CA SER A 103 19.14 2.34 10.88
C SER A 103 18.06 3.35 10.45
N LEU A 104 17.72 4.28 11.35
CA LEU A 104 16.78 5.37 11.06
C LEU A 104 17.09 6.12 9.74
N PRO A 105 18.34 6.53 9.45
CA PRO A 105 18.66 7.19 8.19
C PRO A 105 18.42 6.29 6.97
N LEU A 106 18.70 5.00 7.08
CA LEU A 106 18.49 4.04 5.98
C LEU A 106 17.00 3.86 5.70
N ALA A 107 16.16 3.77 6.74
CA ALA A 107 14.70 3.73 6.59
C ALA A 107 14.17 4.96 5.84
N ILE A 108 14.62 6.16 6.24
CA ILE A 108 14.25 7.43 5.56
C ILE A 108 14.72 7.43 4.10
N LEU A 109 15.95 6.97 3.83
CA LEU A 109 16.50 6.90 2.48
C LEU A 109 15.68 5.98 1.58
N ILE A 110 15.28 4.81 2.07
CA ILE A 110 14.41 3.89 1.33
C ILE A 110 13.04 4.55 1.08
N ALA A 111 12.44 5.17 2.10
CA ALA A 111 11.15 5.84 1.96
C ALA A 111 11.20 6.91 0.87
N LEU A 112 12.27 7.70 0.86
CA LEU A 112 12.50 8.77 -0.11
C LEU A 112 12.74 8.21 -1.53
N GLY A 113 13.51 7.12 -1.64
CA GLY A 113 13.72 6.41 -2.91
C GLY A 113 12.42 5.86 -3.51
N LEU A 114 11.62 5.15 -2.71
CA LEU A 114 10.31 4.63 -3.16
C LEU A 114 9.35 5.77 -3.51
N PHE A 115 9.36 6.85 -2.75
CA PHE A 115 8.55 8.03 -3.05
C PHE A 115 8.96 8.69 -4.36
N ALA A 116 10.27 8.81 -4.62
CA ALA A 116 10.80 9.34 -5.88
C ALA A 116 10.36 8.46 -7.07
N ILE A 117 10.49 7.13 -6.95
CA ILE A 117 10.01 6.17 -7.94
C ILE A 117 8.50 6.37 -8.19
N GLN A 118 7.69 6.47 -7.14
CA GLN A 118 6.24 6.68 -7.25
C GLN A 118 5.89 7.99 -7.97
N ARG A 119 6.65 9.06 -7.74
CA ARG A 119 6.46 10.35 -8.41
C ARG A 119 6.86 10.25 -9.88
N LEU A 120 7.97 9.59 -10.19
CA LEU A 120 8.41 9.36 -11.56
C LEU A 120 7.38 8.54 -12.35
N LEU A 121 6.90 7.43 -11.80
CA LEU A 121 5.84 6.63 -12.43
C LEU A 121 4.57 7.45 -12.69
N ARG A 122 4.17 8.33 -11.75
CA ARG A 122 3.03 9.25 -11.97
C ARG A 122 3.28 10.26 -13.09
N LEU A 123 4.51 10.76 -13.22
CA LEU A 123 4.89 11.66 -14.31
C LEU A 123 4.88 10.92 -15.66
N VAL A 124 5.35 9.67 -15.69
CA VAL A 124 5.31 8.83 -16.89
C VAL A 124 3.86 8.57 -17.31
N ASP A 125 2.97 8.18 -16.39
CA ASP A 125 1.54 7.99 -16.68
C ASP A 125 0.89 9.27 -17.24
N ARG A 126 1.25 10.46 -16.71
CA ARG A 126 0.78 11.74 -17.24
C ARG A 126 1.34 12.05 -18.64
N SER A 127 2.58 11.68 -18.90
CA SER A 127 3.22 11.91 -20.21
C SER A 127 2.70 11.00 -21.32
N GLN A 128 2.24 9.79 -20.99
CA GLN A 128 1.66 8.84 -21.95
C GLN A 128 0.19 9.12 -22.30
N TRP A 129 -0.35 10.27 -21.90
CA TRP A 129 -1.65 10.74 -22.37
C TRP A 129 -1.66 10.86 -23.89
N ARG A 130 -2.25 9.86 -24.54
CA ARG A 130 -2.58 9.88 -25.97
C ARG A 130 -4.02 10.42 -26.09
N PRO A 131 -4.23 11.64 -26.62
CA PRO A 131 -5.55 12.28 -26.68
C PRO A 131 -6.54 11.60 -27.66
N TRP A 132 -6.15 10.51 -28.33
CA TRP A 132 -6.96 9.85 -29.35
C TRP A 132 -6.86 8.33 -29.23
N ARG A 133 -7.72 7.73 -28.40
CA ARG A 133 -8.29 6.40 -28.62
C ARG A 133 -9.58 6.23 -27.82
#